data_AF-A0A938AV32-F1
#
_entry.id   AF-A0A938AV32-F1
#
_cell.length_a   1.000
_cell.length_b   1.000
_cell.length_c   1.000
_cell.angle_alpha   90.00
_cell.angle_beta   90.00
_cell.angle_gamma   90.00
#
_symmetry.space_group_name_H-M   'P 1'
#
loop_
_entity.id
_entity.type
_entity.pdbx_description
1 polymer ?
#
loop_
_entity_poly.entity_id
_entity_poly.type
_entity_poly.pdbx_seq_one_letter_code
_entity_poly.pdbx_strand_id
1 'polypeptide(L)' 'AMVSASTYATEQVPGGVHVTVSIGVAGLDGSAQDTAGDLLARADAALYRAKRAGKDRVVLSG' A
#
# COMPACT_ATOMS: atom_id res chain seq x y z
N ALA A 1 3.92 13.44 0.66
CA ALA A 1 2.95 13.11 -0.41
C ALA A 1 1.59 12.78 0.22
N MET A 2 0.48 13.08 -0.44
CA MET A 2 -0.86 12.63 -0.02
C MET A 2 -1.17 11.31 -0.72
N VAL A 3 -1.80 10.36 -0.01
CA VAL A 3 -2.30 9.12 -0.60
C VAL A 3 -3.82 9.08 -0.46
N SER A 4 -4.53 8.89 -1.56
CA SER A 4 -5.99 8.76 -1.61
C SER A 4 -6.40 7.29 -1.63
N ALA A 5 -7.50 6.95 -0.99
CA ALA A 5 -8.12 5.63 -1.05
C ALA A 5 -9.51 5.73 -1.68
N SER A 6 -9.84 4.77 -2.55
CA SER A 6 -11.17 4.64 -3.17
C SER A 6 -11.66 3.20 -2.97
N THR A 7 -12.95 3.03 -2.70
CA THR A 7 -13.57 1.70 -2.60
C THR A 7 -13.86 1.15 -3.99
N TYR A 8 -13.44 -0.08 -4.26
CA TYR A 8 -13.73 -0.79 -5.50
C TYR A 8 -14.66 -1.96 -5.22
N ALA A 9 -15.74 -2.08 -5.99
CA ALA A 9 -16.69 -3.17 -5.82
C ALA A 9 -16.06 -4.50 -6.27
N THR A 10 -16.14 -5.52 -5.41
CA THR A 10 -15.64 -6.88 -5.70
C THR A 10 -16.72 -7.74 -6.36
N GLU A 11 -17.40 -7.19 -7.38
CA GLU A 11 -18.59 -7.80 -8.01
C GLU A 11 -18.33 -9.19 -8.62
N GLN A 12 -17.07 -9.55 -8.79
CA GLN A 12 -16.63 -10.79 -9.45
C GLN A 12 -16.28 -11.92 -8.48
N VAL A 13 -16.51 -11.80 -7.16
CA VAL A 13 -16.20 -12.89 -6.20
C VAL A 13 -17.40 -13.82 -6.05
N PRO A 14 -17.39 -15.03 -6.64
CA PRO A 14 -18.51 -15.96 -6.53
C PRO A 14 -18.71 -16.35 -5.06
N GLY A 15 -19.95 -16.24 -4.57
CA GLY A 15 -20.30 -16.54 -3.17
C GLY A 15 -20.23 -15.37 -2.20
N GLY A 16 -19.95 -14.14 -2.65
CA GLY A 16 -20.16 -12.92 -1.84
C GLY A 16 -19.13 -12.70 -0.73
N VAL A 17 -17.88 -13.15 -0.91
CA VAL A 17 -16.82 -12.92 0.08
C VAL A 17 -16.42 -11.45 0.06
N HIS A 18 -16.52 -10.79 1.23
CA HIS A 18 -16.01 -9.44 1.41
C HIS A 18 -14.48 -9.47 1.49
N VAL A 19 -13.82 -8.85 0.50
CA VAL A 19 -12.35 -8.81 0.40
C VAL A 19 -11.89 -7.36 0.52
N THR A 20 -10.84 -7.16 1.31
CA THR A 20 -10.14 -5.88 1.45
C THR A 20 -8.67 -6.04 1.11
N VAL A 21 -7.98 -4.92 0.85
CA VAL A 21 -6.55 -4.89 0.57
C VAL A 21 -5.83 -3.93 1.52
N SER A 22 -4.61 -4.28 1.90
CA SER A 22 -3.69 -3.35 2.56
C SER A 22 -2.64 -2.93 1.55
N ILE A 23 -2.31 -1.64 1.50
CA ILE A 23 -1.43 -1.08 0.47
C ILE A 23 -0.32 -0.28 1.15
N GLY A 24 0.93 -0.57 0.77
CA GLY A 24 2.09 0.25 1.12
C GLY A 24 2.53 1.06 -0.09
N VAL A 25 2.74 2.36 0.10
CA VAL A 25 3.18 3.29 -0.95
C VAL A 25 4.53 3.89 -0.55
N ALA A 26 5.45 4.00 -1.50
CA ALA A 26 6.70 4.74 -1.35
C ALA A 26 6.98 5.55 -2.62
N GLY A 27 7.71 6.66 -2.49
CA GLY A 27 8.13 7.51 -3.61
C GLY A 27 9.65 7.56 -3.74
N LEU A 28 10.14 7.69 -4.96
CA LEU A 28 11.55 8.01 -5.20
C LEU A 28 11.77 9.50 -4.91
N ASP A 29 12.77 9.79 -4.10
CA ASP A 29 13.30 11.16 -4.01
C ASP A 29 14.44 11.28 -5.03
N GLY A 30 14.25 12.12 -6.06
CA GLY A 30 15.21 12.32 -7.14
C GLY A 30 16.55 12.93 -6.69
N SER A 31 16.68 13.29 -5.41
CA SER A 31 17.92 13.78 -4.80
C SER A 31 18.79 12.68 -4.19
N ALA A 32 18.27 11.47 -3.99
CA ALA A 32 18.97 10.37 -3.34
C ALA A 32 19.49 9.33 -4.35
N GLN A 33 20.59 8.63 -4.01
CA GLN A 33 21.01 7.36 -4.63
C GLN A 33 20.01 6.24 -4.25
N ASP A 34 18.73 6.48 -4.50
CA ASP A 34 17.62 5.61 -4.12
C ASP A 34 17.51 4.52 -5.17
N THR A 35 17.83 3.28 -4.81
CA THR A 35 17.74 2.17 -5.76
C THR A 35 16.29 1.70 -5.87
N ALA A 36 16.00 0.94 -6.93
CA ALA A 36 14.71 0.25 -7.03
C ALA A 36 14.46 -0.68 -5.82
N GLY A 37 15.52 -1.28 -5.27
CA GLY A 37 15.44 -2.13 -4.07
C GLY A 37 15.03 -1.35 -2.83
N ASP A 38 15.57 -0.16 -2.63
CA ASP A 38 15.24 0.71 -1.50
C ASP A 38 13.79 1.21 -1.56
N LEU A 39 13.31 1.55 -2.77
CA LEU A 39 11.91 1.90 -3.01
C LEU A 39 10.97 0.74 -2.65
N LEU A 40 11.28 -0.47 -3.13
CA LEU A 40 10.51 -1.68 -2.84
C LEU A 40 10.51 -2.00 -1.35
N ALA A 41 11.65 -1.91 -0.68
CA ALA A 41 11.77 -2.16 0.76
C ALA A 41 10.91 -1.18 1.58
N ARG A 42 10.90 0.11 1.21
CA ARG A 42 10.04 1.12 1.87
C ARG A 42 8.55 0.87 1.62
N ALA A 43 8.18 0.52 0.39
CA ALA A 43 6.79 0.16 0.07
C ALA A 43 6.33 -1.07 0.87
N ASP A 44 7.16 -2.11 0.99
CA ASP A 44 6.83 -3.30 1.77
C ASP A 44 6.75 -3.00 3.28
N ALA A 45 7.67 -2.19 3.81
CA ALA A 45 7.59 -1.73 5.19
C ALA A 45 6.29 -0.95 5.48
N ALA A 46 5.84 -0.11 4.53
CA ALA A 46 4.54 0.56 4.62
C ALA A 46 3.36 -0.43 4.57
N LEU A 47 3.43 -1.44 3.71
CA LEU A 47 2.43 -2.51 3.61
C LEU A 47 2.32 -3.29 4.93
N TYR A 48 3.45 -3.64 5.54
CA TYR A 48 3.47 -4.32 6.83
C TYR A 48 2.87 -3.44 7.94
N ARG A 49 3.15 -2.13 7.94
CA ARG A 49 2.49 -1.19 8.86
C ARG A 49 0.98 -1.17 8.65
N ALA A 50 0.50 -1.13 7.41
CA ALA A 50 -0.93 -1.19 7.11
C ALA A 50 -1.57 -2.48 7.67
N LYS A 51 -0.93 -3.64 7.46
CA LYS A 51 -1.40 -4.94 7.98
C LYS A 51 -1.44 -4.98 9.50
N ARG A 52 -0.42 -4.43 10.17
CA ARG A 52 -0.33 -4.39 11.64
C ARG A 52 -1.29 -3.40 12.28
N ALA A 53 -1.63 -2.32 11.57
CA ALA A 53 -2.55 -1.28 12.03
C ALA A 53 -4.04 -1.63 11.81
N GLY A 54 -4.37 -2.89 11.55
CA GLY A 54 -5.75 -3.35 11.38
C GLY A 54 -6.19 -3.60 9.94
N LYS A 55 -5.26 -3.60 8.96
CA LYS A 55 -5.52 -3.88 7.53
C LYS A 55 -6.45 -2.84 6.90
N ASP A 56 -6.96 -3.15 5.70
CA ASP A 56 -7.90 -2.35 4.90
C ASP A 56 -7.58 -0.85 4.87
N ARG A 57 -6.33 -0.53 4.50
CA ARG A 57 -5.84 0.85 4.49
C ARG A 57 -4.59 1.02 3.64
N VAL A 58 -4.30 2.28 3.36
CA VAL A 58 -3.08 2.70 2.69
C VAL A 58 -2.15 3.40 3.67
N VAL A 59 -0.87 3.06 3.62
CA VAL A 59 0.18 3.72 4.41
C VAL A 59 1.29 4.19 3.46
N LEU A 60 1.77 5.41 3.67
CA LEU A 60 2.90 5.99 2.95
C LEU A 60 4.20 5.82 3.75
N SER A 61 5.29 5.47 3.08
CA SER A 61 6.65 5.73 3.55
C SER A 61 7.30 6.79 2.67
N GLY A 62 7.85 7.83 3.33
CA GLY A 62 8.91 8.64 2.75
C GLY A 62 10.17 7.81 2.63
#